data_AF-A0A7L9BPI7-F1
#
_entry.id   AF-A0A7L9BPI7-F1
#
_cell.length_a   1.000
_cell.length_b   1.000
_cell.length_c   1.000
_cell.angle_alpha   90.00
_cell.angle_beta   90.00
_cell.angle_gamma   90.00
#
_symmetry.space_group_name_H-M   'P 1'
#
loop_
_entity.id
_entity.type
_entity.pdbx_description
1 polymer ?
#
loop_
_entity_poly.entity_id
_entity_poly.type
_entity_poly.pdbx_seq_one_letter_code
_entity_poly.pdbx_strand_id
1 'polypeptide(L)'
;MGGVADAPITVERNVLSARIVADTFLHPITIGEALKGAVIARTGSIPSLTVGFEPRIPNSRMEDLGFMGSVQRPDWFPLTCQHNTLFTEPQSVISAAVRIGELRVSNTVTTDKLFPPRIETPEIGLLRVGVNEQDQVIAGVQELVLWSGITRPPPSEPGPDPAHDSAYTKVIDGLIGTTRCGRVVITNDCPDIPTAIYLRDVDRFEFMGSLSLPVYLPKLSATETLRIHCQLDEDPNQGDDTRCGRVIIRDPDGLQGQIVINHANVPGCRDNNRPLWTGRVEIGGVTLAPDSSQPDQAPFYERPSHELGGGAVGVVPFSLYPTDHEEGQSPYILPQGRVNFGGICTPDGLRLRFYGPVYDNPLSPWKPVRVRYVGPTSEIPVSSMVVIVAGANGSDGQFSREIAIYGKLNTPLPPGTYRIYRKPNELLCDLGDGSGVDAALFPESGVNGDFISFVVLEDCDKDCLADSPGSPCDRWGGCPADFNEDGFLDFFDVQSFVDCYEGTGCPPDTSADFNDDLFVDFFDFESFSEAFDLGC
;
A
#
# COMPACT_ATOMS: atom_id res chain seq x y z
N MET A 1 38.44 -21.27 14.89
CA MET A 1 37.86 -22.62 14.71
C MET A 1 36.92 -22.54 13.53
N GLY A 2 37.22 -23.26 12.45
CA GLY A 2 36.21 -23.65 11.45
C GLY A 2 35.75 -25.05 11.80
N GLY A 3 34.49 -25.37 11.57
CA GLY A 3 33.86 -26.63 11.95
C GLY A 3 32.35 -26.50 12.16
N VAL A 4 31.68 -27.65 12.25
CA VAL A 4 30.25 -27.77 12.52
C VAL A 4 30.01 -27.70 14.03
N ALA A 5 29.11 -26.83 14.48
CA ALA A 5 28.62 -26.84 15.85
C ALA A 5 27.39 -27.77 15.95
N ASP A 6 27.63 -28.97 16.46
CA ASP A 6 26.66 -30.08 16.58
C ASP A 6 26.16 -30.27 18.03
N ALA A 7 25.89 -29.16 18.71
CA ALA A 7 25.24 -29.16 20.01
C ALA A 7 24.46 -27.85 20.20
N PRO A 8 23.34 -27.87 20.93
CA PRO A 8 22.65 -26.64 21.31
C PRO A 8 23.55 -25.77 22.19
N ILE A 9 23.47 -24.45 22.01
CA ILE A 9 24.19 -23.48 22.84
C ILE A 9 23.17 -22.67 23.62
N THR A 10 23.22 -22.77 24.95
CA THR A 10 22.37 -21.98 25.85
C THR A 10 23.25 -21.12 26.73
N VAL A 11 22.99 -19.83 26.75
CA VAL A 11 23.62 -18.88 27.68
C VAL A 11 22.51 -18.17 28.46
N GLU A 12 22.31 -18.52 29.72
CA GLU A 12 21.16 -18.06 30.52
C GLU A 12 21.18 -16.56 30.86
N ARG A 13 22.36 -15.94 30.89
CA ARG A 13 22.53 -14.54 31.35
C ARG A 13 23.09 -13.62 30.26
N ASN A 14 23.23 -12.34 30.60
CA ASN A 14 23.91 -11.33 29.82
C ASN A 14 25.27 -11.77 29.31
N VAL A 15 25.46 -11.63 28.00
CA VAL A 15 26.71 -11.88 27.30
C VAL A 15 27.29 -10.55 26.86
N LEU A 16 28.13 -9.94 27.72
CA LEU A 16 28.67 -8.60 27.49
C LEU A 16 29.77 -8.54 26.41
N SER A 17 30.34 -9.69 26.05
CA SER A 17 31.31 -9.81 24.96
C SER A 17 31.44 -11.28 24.62
N ALA A 18 30.73 -11.74 23.60
CA ALA A 18 30.96 -13.07 23.04
C ALA A 18 31.20 -13.02 21.54
N ARG A 19 31.90 -14.04 21.07
CA ARG A 19 32.07 -14.32 19.66
C ARG A 19 31.86 -15.82 19.46
N ILE A 20 30.62 -16.21 19.18
CA ILE A 20 30.22 -17.58 18.91
C ILE A 20 30.35 -17.79 17.40
N VAL A 21 31.35 -18.57 16.97
CA VAL A 21 31.68 -18.73 15.54
C VAL A 21 31.80 -20.19 15.18
N ALA A 22 31.07 -20.60 14.15
CA ALA A 22 31.18 -21.91 13.50
C ALA A 22 31.08 -21.74 11.98
N ASP A 23 31.37 -22.79 11.23
CA ASP A 23 31.08 -22.81 9.79
C ASP A 23 29.56 -22.92 9.57
N THR A 24 28.91 -23.81 10.34
CA THR A 24 27.45 -23.96 10.41
C THR A 24 27.04 -24.42 11.81
N PHE A 25 25.81 -24.12 12.20
CA PHE A 25 25.18 -24.67 13.40
C PHE A 25 24.12 -25.69 12.98
N LEU A 26 24.03 -26.81 13.70
CA LEU A 26 22.99 -27.83 13.48
C LEU A 26 21.86 -27.78 14.51
N HIS A 27 22.08 -27.05 15.60
CA HIS A 27 21.13 -26.91 16.70
C HIS A 27 20.84 -25.44 17.03
N PRO A 28 19.71 -25.18 17.73
CA PRO A 28 19.35 -23.84 18.17
C PRO A 28 20.39 -23.20 19.12
N ILE A 29 20.44 -21.87 19.09
CA ILE A 29 21.20 -21.04 20.02
C ILE A 29 20.22 -20.19 20.82
N THR A 30 20.35 -20.17 22.14
CA THR A 30 19.54 -19.34 23.04
C THR A 30 20.45 -18.49 23.91
N ILE A 31 20.21 -17.18 23.91
CA ILE A 31 20.88 -16.19 24.75
C ILE A 31 19.80 -15.52 25.60
N GLY A 32 19.89 -15.68 26.92
CA GLY A 32 18.81 -15.42 27.87
C GLY A 32 18.44 -13.95 27.99
N GLU A 33 19.32 -13.15 28.59
CA GLU A 33 19.04 -11.72 28.87
C GLU A 33 19.45 -10.81 27.71
N ALA A 34 20.73 -10.83 27.31
CA ALA A 34 21.21 -9.98 26.22
C ALA A 34 22.47 -10.49 25.53
N LEU A 35 22.60 -10.18 24.24
CA LEU A 35 23.79 -10.41 23.43
C LEU A 35 24.47 -9.09 23.11
N LYS A 36 25.71 -8.95 23.56
CA LYS A 36 26.68 -7.96 23.11
C LYS A 36 27.87 -8.70 22.52
N GLY A 37 27.97 -8.71 21.20
CA GLY A 37 28.96 -9.48 20.46
C GLY A 37 28.35 -10.19 19.26
N ALA A 38 29.00 -11.25 18.78
CA ALA A 38 28.67 -11.86 17.51
C ALA A 38 28.31 -13.34 17.58
N VAL A 39 27.33 -13.74 16.77
CA VAL A 39 27.00 -15.12 16.43
C VAL A 39 27.15 -15.26 14.92
N ILE A 40 28.14 -16.04 14.46
CA ILE A 40 28.54 -16.08 13.05
C ILE A 40 28.59 -17.52 12.54
N ALA A 41 27.77 -17.84 11.54
CA ALA A 41 27.88 -19.03 10.70
C ALA A 41 28.58 -18.69 9.37
N ARG A 42 29.86 -19.02 9.24
CA ARG A 42 30.73 -18.52 8.16
C ARG A 42 30.39 -19.01 6.77
N THR A 43 29.91 -20.25 6.65
CA THR A 43 29.66 -20.89 5.35
C THR A 43 28.31 -21.57 5.27
N GLY A 44 27.60 -21.71 6.40
CA GLY A 44 26.33 -22.40 6.50
C GLY A 44 25.24 -21.56 7.16
N SER A 45 24.43 -22.23 7.98
CA SER A 45 23.18 -21.69 8.50
C SER A 45 23.16 -21.65 10.02
N ILE A 46 22.22 -20.86 10.54
CA ILE A 46 21.79 -20.92 11.94
C ILE A 46 20.34 -21.42 11.94
N PRO A 47 20.03 -22.61 12.48
CA PRO A 47 18.67 -23.15 12.43
C PRO A 47 17.67 -22.28 13.18
N SER A 48 18.02 -21.86 14.40
CA SER A 48 17.24 -20.92 15.21
C SER A 48 18.16 -20.18 16.18
N LEU A 49 17.95 -18.88 16.35
CA LEU A 49 18.64 -18.05 17.33
C LEU A 49 17.61 -17.21 18.10
N THR A 50 17.64 -17.31 19.42
CA THR A 50 16.81 -16.50 20.32
C THR A 50 17.70 -15.65 21.22
N VAL A 51 17.43 -14.35 21.32
CA VAL A 51 18.14 -13.39 22.16
C VAL A 51 17.14 -12.61 23.01
N GLY A 52 17.30 -12.65 24.33
CA GLY A 52 16.59 -11.76 25.26
C GLY A 52 15.17 -12.19 25.65
N PHE A 53 14.76 -13.43 25.37
CA PHE A 53 13.39 -13.92 25.59
C PHE A 53 13.17 -14.69 26.90
N GLU A 54 14.14 -14.73 27.82
CA GLU A 54 13.92 -15.44 29.08
C GLU A 54 12.86 -14.79 29.99
N PRO A 55 12.17 -15.58 30.83
CA PRO A 55 11.01 -15.13 31.59
C PRO A 55 11.44 -14.16 32.70
N ARG A 56 11.10 -12.88 32.51
CA ARG A 56 10.93 -11.84 33.54
C ARG A 56 11.82 -12.00 34.79
N ILE A 57 12.97 -11.34 34.79
CA ILE A 57 13.50 -10.84 36.06
C ILE A 57 12.56 -9.68 36.47
N PRO A 58 11.82 -9.78 37.60
CA PRO A 58 10.74 -8.83 37.90
C PRO A 58 11.17 -7.36 38.10
N ASN A 59 12.47 -7.05 38.06
CA ASN A 59 13.02 -5.75 38.41
C ASN A 59 14.13 -5.24 37.46
N SER A 60 14.42 -5.90 36.33
CA SER A 60 15.34 -5.32 35.34
C SER A 60 14.62 -4.23 34.55
N ARG A 61 15.24 -3.05 34.40
CA ARG A 61 14.74 -2.05 33.46
C ARG A 61 14.70 -2.71 32.08
N MET A 62 13.62 -2.52 31.31
CA MET A 62 13.47 -3.10 29.96
C MET A 62 14.64 -2.76 29.03
N GLU A 63 15.35 -1.69 29.35
CA GLU A 63 16.49 -1.11 28.64
C GLU A 63 17.70 -2.07 28.52
N ASP A 64 17.81 -3.12 29.34
CA ASP A 64 19.00 -3.99 29.38
C ASP A 64 18.83 -5.39 28.76
N LEU A 65 17.71 -5.65 28.07
CA LEU A 65 17.42 -6.97 27.48
C LEU A 65 17.50 -6.94 25.95
N GLY A 66 18.04 -8.00 25.35
CA GLY A 66 17.99 -8.24 23.91
C GLY A 66 19.33 -8.10 23.17
N PHE A 67 19.30 -7.72 21.89
CA PHE A 67 20.51 -7.58 21.09
C PHE A 67 21.07 -6.17 21.23
N MET A 68 22.07 -6.05 22.09
CA MET A 68 22.54 -4.77 22.59
C MET A 68 23.74 -4.25 21.84
N GLY A 69 23.84 -2.94 21.82
CA GLY A 69 25.12 -2.29 21.71
C GLY A 69 25.99 -2.37 22.99
N SER A 70 27.33 -2.39 22.87
CA SER A 70 28.26 -1.91 23.91
C SER A 70 27.96 -0.54 24.51
N VAL A 71 28.00 -0.49 25.85
CA VAL A 71 27.81 0.67 26.72
C VAL A 71 29.13 1.13 27.37
N GLN A 72 30.32 0.76 26.87
CA GLN A 72 31.54 1.28 27.49
C GLN A 72 31.76 2.73 27.06
N ARG A 73 31.04 3.67 27.70
CA ARG A 73 31.48 5.04 27.85
C ARG A 73 32.79 4.99 28.64
N PRO A 74 33.96 5.30 28.05
CA PRO A 74 35.07 5.70 28.87
C PRO A 74 34.68 7.08 29.41
N ASP A 75 34.29 7.18 30.67
CA ASP A 75 33.89 8.43 31.35
C ASP A 75 35.00 9.53 31.38
N TRP A 76 36.05 9.45 30.55
CA TRP A 76 37.29 10.20 30.72
C TRP A 76 37.90 10.80 29.43
N PHE A 77 37.26 10.78 28.27
CA PHE A 77 37.83 11.42 27.08
C PHE A 77 36.84 12.26 26.26
N PRO A 78 37.16 13.52 25.91
CA PRO A 78 36.46 14.24 24.86
C PRO A 78 36.77 13.54 23.53
N LEU A 79 35.80 12.77 23.04
CA LEU A 79 35.90 12.01 21.80
C LEU A 79 35.79 12.95 20.59
N THR A 80 36.93 13.29 20.01
CA THR A 80 37.03 13.68 18.60
C THR A 80 37.24 12.41 17.78
N CYS A 81 36.59 12.28 16.61
CA CYS A 81 36.75 11.15 15.68
C CYS A 81 38.21 10.95 15.17
N GLN A 82 39.17 11.73 15.64
CA GLN A 82 40.58 11.69 15.25
C GLN A 82 41.44 10.68 16.03
N HIS A 83 40.96 10.10 17.14
CA HIS A 83 41.78 9.18 17.94
C HIS A 83 41.52 7.70 17.60
N ASN A 84 42.53 7.05 17.03
CA ASN A 84 42.66 5.63 16.64
C ASN A 84 42.37 4.58 17.75
N THR A 85 41.88 4.97 18.92
CA THR A 85 41.57 4.06 20.05
C THR A 85 40.12 3.55 20.04
N LEU A 86 39.30 3.97 19.06
CA LEU A 86 37.87 3.61 18.91
C LEU A 86 37.59 2.18 18.38
N PHE A 87 38.62 1.36 18.11
CA PHE A 87 38.47 0.05 17.43
C PHE A 87 38.35 -1.18 18.33
N THR A 88 38.25 -1.02 19.67
CA THR A 88 38.19 -2.19 20.58
C THR A 88 36.77 -2.67 20.86
N GLU A 89 35.76 -1.97 20.37
CA GLU A 89 34.38 -2.35 20.63
C GLU A 89 33.99 -3.58 19.79
N PRO A 90 33.57 -4.71 20.41
CA PRO A 90 33.13 -5.86 19.65
C PRO A 90 31.88 -5.51 18.85
N GLN A 91 31.92 -5.81 17.55
CA GLN A 91 30.75 -5.66 16.69
C GLN A 91 29.60 -6.54 17.20
N SER A 92 28.42 -5.96 17.34
CA SER A 92 27.19 -6.70 17.64
C SER A 92 26.61 -7.22 16.32
N VAL A 93 26.93 -8.46 15.93
CA VAL A 93 26.55 -9.01 14.61
C VAL A 93 25.99 -10.43 14.73
N ILE A 94 24.79 -10.64 14.22
CA ILE A 94 24.24 -11.96 13.94
C ILE A 94 24.38 -12.19 12.45
N SER A 95 25.17 -13.18 12.04
CA SER A 95 25.45 -13.42 10.63
C SER A 95 25.40 -14.90 10.27
N ALA A 96 24.81 -15.20 9.12
CA ALA A 96 24.87 -16.52 8.51
C ALA A 96 25.05 -16.41 7.00
N ALA A 97 26.03 -17.10 6.44
CA ALA A 97 26.35 -17.04 5.02
C ALA A 97 25.26 -17.61 4.10
N VAL A 98 24.42 -18.53 4.60
CA VAL A 98 23.35 -19.15 3.80
C VAL A 98 21.97 -18.70 4.25
N ARG A 99 21.60 -18.95 5.51
CA ARG A 99 20.29 -18.60 6.05
C ARG A 99 20.25 -18.62 7.57
N ILE A 100 19.29 -17.89 8.14
CA ILE A 100 18.84 -18.06 9.52
C ILE A 100 17.41 -18.63 9.47
N GLY A 101 17.18 -19.83 10.00
CA GLY A 101 15.84 -20.44 9.96
C GLY A 101 14.82 -19.64 10.77
N GLU A 102 15.16 -19.35 12.02
CA GLU A 102 14.35 -18.52 12.91
C GLU A 102 15.24 -17.58 13.71
N LEU A 103 14.88 -16.30 13.76
CA LEU A 103 15.55 -15.28 14.57
C LEU A 103 14.53 -14.58 15.45
N ARG A 104 14.70 -14.71 16.76
CA ARG A 104 13.92 -14.00 17.76
C ARG A 104 14.82 -13.09 18.57
N VAL A 105 14.57 -11.78 18.52
CA VAL A 105 15.23 -10.77 19.35
C VAL A 105 14.18 -10.01 20.16
N SER A 106 14.27 -10.06 21.49
CA SER A 106 13.20 -9.48 22.34
C SER A 106 13.12 -7.98 22.17
N ASN A 107 14.24 -7.29 22.31
CA ASN A 107 14.40 -5.88 22.00
C ASN A 107 15.76 -5.67 21.34
N THR A 108 15.89 -4.59 20.58
CA THR A 108 17.20 -4.04 20.26
C THR A 108 17.32 -2.68 20.89
N VAL A 109 18.35 -2.58 21.72
CA VAL A 109 18.62 -1.37 22.47
C VAL A 109 19.99 -0.87 22.04
N THR A 110 20.04 0.37 21.59
CA THR A 110 21.30 1.11 21.49
C THR A 110 21.33 2.17 22.57
N THR A 111 22.44 2.20 23.29
CA THR A 111 22.86 3.35 24.07
C THR A 111 24.00 4.01 23.30
N ASP A 112 23.87 5.26 22.86
CA ASP A 112 24.92 6.15 22.31
C ASP A 112 26.13 5.44 21.68
N LYS A 113 25.94 4.92 20.47
CA LYS A 113 26.78 3.87 19.91
C LYS A 113 27.35 4.24 18.56
N LEU A 114 28.58 3.83 18.27
CA LEU A 114 29.19 4.07 16.95
C LEU A 114 28.70 3.06 15.89
N PHE A 115 28.39 1.81 16.30
CA PHE A 115 27.95 0.76 15.39
C PHE A 115 26.62 0.14 15.84
N PRO A 116 25.58 0.19 14.99
CA PRO A 116 24.28 -0.44 15.27
C PRO A 116 24.40 -1.98 15.33
N PRO A 117 23.54 -2.69 16.08
CA PRO A 117 23.40 -4.13 15.96
C PRO A 117 23.01 -4.51 14.53
N ARG A 118 23.68 -5.54 13.99
CA ARG A 118 23.49 -5.97 12.60
C ARG A 118 23.01 -7.42 12.49
N ILE A 119 22.07 -7.66 11.60
CA ILE A 119 21.63 -8.98 11.18
C ILE A 119 21.99 -9.11 9.70
N GLU A 120 22.88 -10.05 9.37
CA GLU A 120 23.49 -10.20 8.04
C GLU A 120 23.32 -11.63 7.52
N THR A 121 22.36 -11.85 6.62
CA THR A 121 22.17 -13.17 6.00
C THR A 121 21.38 -13.06 4.70
N PRO A 122 21.58 -13.93 3.69
CA PRO A 122 20.81 -13.86 2.45
C PRO A 122 19.33 -14.18 2.64
N GLU A 123 18.98 -14.97 3.65
CA GLU A 123 17.61 -15.44 3.89
C GLU A 123 17.35 -15.62 5.39
N ILE A 124 16.19 -15.15 5.84
CA ILE A 124 15.61 -15.42 7.15
C ILE A 124 14.26 -16.10 6.94
N GLY A 125 14.04 -17.25 7.55
CA GLY A 125 12.72 -17.89 7.55
C GLY A 125 11.74 -17.08 8.38
N LEU A 126 11.90 -17.12 9.70
CA LEU A 126 11.07 -16.38 10.64
C LEU A 126 11.88 -15.28 11.34
N LEU A 127 11.50 -14.02 11.18
CA LEU A 127 12.08 -12.90 11.92
C LEU A 127 11.05 -12.38 12.93
N ARG A 128 11.43 -12.33 14.21
CA ARG A 128 10.67 -11.70 15.29
C ARG A 128 11.59 -10.77 16.07
N VAL A 129 11.38 -9.48 15.92
CA VAL A 129 12.00 -8.45 16.75
C VAL A 129 10.88 -7.82 17.57
N GLY A 130 11.01 -7.73 18.89
CA GLY A 130 10.08 -6.93 19.68
C GLY A 130 10.38 -5.44 19.47
N VAL A 131 10.68 -4.67 20.50
CA VAL A 131 10.87 -3.23 20.29
C VAL A 131 12.24 -2.94 19.68
N ASN A 132 12.25 -2.21 18.58
CA ASN A 132 13.46 -1.66 17.99
C ASN A 132 13.59 -0.19 18.41
N GLU A 133 14.16 0.02 19.60
CA GLU A 133 14.18 1.35 20.19
C GLU A 133 15.08 2.31 19.44
N GLN A 134 16.14 1.83 18.76
CA GLN A 134 17.06 2.63 17.95
C GLN A 134 17.94 1.73 17.04
N ASP A 135 18.20 2.22 15.82
CA ASP A 135 19.38 1.91 14.99
C ASP A 135 19.74 0.44 14.81
N GLN A 136 18.96 -0.28 14.00
CA GLN A 136 19.35 -1.59 13.49
C GLN A 136 19.72 -1.54 12.01
N VAL A 137 20.64 -2.42 11.62
CA VAL A 137 20.86 -2.76 10.21
C VAL A 137 20.46 -4.22 10.01
N ILE A 138 19.41 -4.43 9.22
CA ILE A 138 19.04 -5.76 8.74
C ILE A 138 19.39 -5.78 7.27
N ALA A 139 20.33 -6.63 6.89
CA ALA A 139 20.85 -6.66 5.52
C ALA A 139 21.15 -8.08 5.08
N GLY A 140 21.38 -8.21 3.77
CA GLY A 140 22.07 -9.35 3.19
C GLY A 140 23.49 -9.50 3.76
N VAL A 141 24.24 -10.44 3.19
CA VAL A 141 25.64 -10.62 3.58
C VAL A 141 26.42 -9.45 3.00
N GLN A 142 26.86 -8.53 3.88
CA GLN A 142 27.93 -7.62 3.50
C GLN A 142 29.12 -8.50 3.13
N GLU A 143 29.71 -8.29 1.94
CA GLU A 143 31.06 -8.80 1.72
C GLU A 143 31.88 -8.28 2.88
N LEU A 144 32.33 -9.21 3.71
CA LEU A 144 33.09 -8.91 4.90
C LEU A 144 34.43 -8.41 4.37
N VAL A 145 34.51 -7.11 4.07
CA VAL A 145 35.74 -6.45 3.68
C VAL A 145 36.61 -6.59 4.91
N LEU A 146 37.43 -7.64 4.94
CA LEU A 146 38.39 -7.85 6.00
C LEU A 146 39.41 -6.72 5.84
N TRP A 147 39.24 -5.68 6.66
CA TRP A 147 40.16 -4.54 6.78
C TRP A 147 41.54 -5.07 7.16
N SER A 148 42.31 -5.50 6.15
CA SER A 148 43.62 -6.13 6.31
C SER A 148 44.77 -5.13 6.11
N GLY A 149 44.48 -3.84 5.94
CA GLY A 149 45.47 -2.80 5.72
C GLY A 149 45.14 -1.48 6.43
N ILE A 150 46.17 -0.88 7.05
CA ILE A 150 46.16 0.41 7.79
C ILE A 150 45.84 1.62 6.89
N THR A 151 45.74 1.44 5.58
CA THR A 151 45.39 2.50 4.64
C THR A 151 43.89 2.73 4.68
N ARG A 152 43.48 3.89 5.23
CA ARG A 152 42.10 4.39 5.21
C ARG A 152 41.50 4.16 3.82
N PRO A 153 40.42 3.37 3.68
CA PRO A 153 39.66 3.40 2.44
C PRO A 153 39.10 4.82 2.23
N PRO A 154 38.81 5.20 0.98
CA PRO A 154 38.02 6.39 0.73
C PRO A 154 36.72 6.33 1.54
N PRO A 155 36.13 7.49 1.91
CA PRO A 155 34.94 7.59 2.77
C PRO A 155 33.64 7.12 2.08
N SER A 156 33.70 6.02 1.33
CA SER A 156 32.49 5.30 0.90
C SER A 156 31.82 4.74 2.15
N GLU A 157 30.53 5.05 2.27
CA GLU A 157 29.70 4.91 3.48
C GLU A 157 29.79 3.49 4.10
N PRO A 158 29.99 3.38 5.42
CA PRO A 158 30.02 2.09 6.13
C PRO A 158 28.60 1.52 6.25
N GLY A 159 28.03 1.03 5.16
CA GLY A 159 26.68 0.46 5.12
C GLY A 159 26.54 -0.55 3.99
N PRO A 160 25.46 -1.35 3.99
CA PRO A 160 25.06 -2.08 2.80
C PRO A 160 24.82 -1.05 1.69
N ASP A 161 25.48 -1.22 0.54
CA ASP A 161 25.20 -0.34 -0.60
C ASP A 161 23.85 -0.74 -1.20
N PRO A 162 22.82 0.13 -1.12
CA PRO A 162 21.51 -0.18 -1.70
C PRO A 162 21.60 -0.45 -3.20
N ALA A 163 22.67 -0.06 -3.90
CA ALA A 163 22.88 -0.36 -5.31
C ALA A 163 23.10 -1.85 -5.59
N HIS A 164 23.55 -2.64 -4.61
CA HIS A 164 23.94 -4.04 -4.77
C HIS A 164 22.88 -5.02 -4.24
N ASP A 165 22.45 -5.98 -5.05
CA ASP A 165 21.45 -6.98 -4.65
C ASP A 165 21.86 -7.85 -3.45
N SER A 166 23.18 -8.03 -3.23
CA SER A 166 23.71 -8.77 -2.07
C SER A 166 23.50 -8.03 -0.74
N ALA A 167 23.18 -6.73 -0.78
CA ALA A 167 22.83 -5.95 0.40
C ALA A 167 21.47 -6.31 0.98
N TYR A 168 20.62 -7.04 0.23
CA TYR A 168 19.24 -7.34 0.60
C TYR A 168 19.10 -8.76 1.16
N THR A 169 18.25 -8.92 2.17
CA THR A 169 17.90 -10.23 2.74
C THR A 169 16.47 -10.62 2.36
N LYS A 170 16.25 -11.89 2.01
CA LYS A 170 14.88 -12.43 1.87
C LYS A 170 14.33 -12.75 3.26
N VAL A 171 13.12 -12.30 3.59
CA VAL A 171 12.46 -12.64 4.85
C VAL A 171 11.11 -13.30 4.55
N ILE A 172 10.94 -14.58 4.87
CA ILE A 172 9.69 -15.29 4.56
C ILE A 172 8.54 -14.72 5.42
N ASP A 173 8.71 -14.70 6.75
CA ASP A 173 7.75 -14.10 7.69
C ASP A 173 8.48 -13.21 8.70
N GLY A 174 8.26 -11.90 8.59
CA GLY A 174 8.86 -10.89 9.44
C GLY A 174 7.84 -10.17 10.33
N LEU A 175 8.17 -10.05 11.61
CA LEU A 175 7.49 -9.19 12.57
C LEU A 175 8.53 -8.37 13.32
N ILE A 176 8.42 -7.05 13.24
CA ILE A 176 9.21 -6.12 14.03
C ILE A 176 8.24 -5.32 14.89
N GLY A 177 8.58 -5.00 16.14
CA GLY A 177 7.80 -4.08 16.96
C GLY A 177 7.85 -2.64 16.44
N THR A 178 7.63 -1.69 17.34
CA THR A 178 7.86 -0.28 17.03
C THR A 178 9.32 -0.06 16.66
N THR A 179 9.55 0.62 15.54
CA THR A 179 10.87 1.15 15.19
C THR A 179 10.90 2.63 15.52
N ARG A 180 12.04 3.13 15.99
CA ARG A 180 12.27 4.57 16.09
C ARG A 180 13.45 4.94 15.23
N CYS A 181 13.40 6.13 14.66
CA CYS A 181 14.55 6.71 13.99
C CYS A 181 15.58 7.03 15.08
N GLY A 182 16.64 6.22 15.16
CA GLY A 182 17.77 6.56 15.99
C GLY A 182 18.59 7.62 15.26
N ARG A 183 19.01 8.64 15.99
CA ARG A 183 20.11 9.47 15.53
C ARG A 183 21.35 8.90 16.18
N VAL A 184 22.24 8.36 15.36
CA VAL A 184 23.61 8.12 15.79
C VAL A 184 24.22 9.49 16.01
N VAL A 185 24.13 10.06 17.22
CA VAL A 185 24.74 11.34 17.57
C VAL A 185 26.25 11.10 17.65
N ILE A 186 26.90 11.02 16.51
CA ILE A 186 28.33 11.17 16.44
C ILE A 186 28.60 12.67 16.40
N THR A 187 29.51 13.13 17.27
CA THR A 187 29.99 14.51 17.27
C THR A 187 30.39 14.92 15.84
N ASN A 188 30.14 16.19 15.47
CA ASN A 188 30.09 16.85 14.14
C ASN A 188 31.03 16.41 12.96
N ASP A 189 31.92 15.43 13.12
CA ASP A 189 32.96 15.06 12.16
C ASP A 189 32.92 13.60 11.67
N CYS A 190 31.90 12.82 12.03
CA CYS A 190 31.79 11.42 11.59
C CYS A 190 30.63 11.24 10.59
N PRO A 191 30.82 10.47 9.51
CA PRO A 191 29.75 10.16 8.57
C PRO A 191 28.68 9.33 9.29
N ASP A 192 27.42 9.74 9.12
CA ASP A 192 26.29 8.99 9.65
C ASP A 192 26.29 7.58 9.06
N ILE A 193 26.17 6.58 9.94
CA ILE A 193 25.96 5.19 9.50
C ILE A 193 24.46 5.03 9.27
N PRO A 194 24.01 4.79 8.02
CA PRO A 194 22.59 4.66 7.75
C PRO A 194 22.05 3.38 8.42
N THR A 195 21.11 3.55 9.34
CA THR A 195 20.35 2.46 9.96
C THR A 195 19.11 2.21 9.12
N ALA A 196 19.01 1.00 8.56
CA ALA A 196 17.99 0.67 7.59
C ALA A 196 17.76 -0.85 7.51
N ILE A 197 16.59 -1.21 6.97
CA ILE A 197 16.20 -2.60 6.72
C ILE A 197 16.22 -2.82 5.21
N TYR A 198 17.04 -3.75 4.73
CA TYR A 198 17.20 -4.07 3.31
C TYR A 198 16.55 -5.43 3.01
N LEU A 199 15.37 -5.42 2.40
CA LEU A 199 14.56 -6.60 2.12
C LEU A 199 14.56 -6.91 0.63
N ARG A 200 14.87 -8.14 0.24
CA ARG A 200 14.88 -8.56 -1.18
C ARG A 200 13.50 -9.02 -1.63
N ASP A 201 12.94 -9.94 -0.85
CA ASP A 201 11.65 -10.60 -1.07
C ASP A 201 11.01 -10.77 0.32
N VAL A 202 9.70 -10.57 0.42
CA VAL A 202 8.93 -10.72 1.66
C VAL A 202 7.55 -11.31 1.43
N ASP A 203 7.29 -12.54 1.86
CA ASP A 203 5.92 -13.09 1.75
C ASP A 203 4.99 -12.29 2.67
N ARG A 204 5.42 -12.05 3.91
CA ARG A 204 4.73 -11.21 4.89
C ARG A 204 5.74 -10.48 5.76
N PHE A 205 5.68 -9.14 5.80
CA PHE A 205 6.50 -8.35 6.71
C PHE A 205 5.68 -7.29 7.43
N GLU A 206 5.67 -7.35 8.76
CA GLU A 206 4.83 -6.52 9.61
C GLU A 206 5.63 -5.72 10.64
N PHE A 207 5.31 -4.44 10.77
CA PHE A 207 5.75 -3.58 11.85
C PHE A 207 4.60 -3.37 12.83
N MET A 208 4.66 -3.89 14.05
CA MET A 208 3.60 -3.83 15.07
C MET A 208 3.40 -2.44 15.69
N GLY A 209 4.19 -1.45 15.29
CA GLY A 209 4.05 -0.07 15.74
C GLY A 209 4.29 0.92 14.59
N SER A 210 4.90 2.07 14.92
CA SER A 210 5.31 3.04 13.91
C SER A 210 6.56 2.59 13.18
N LEU A 211 6.59 2.84 11.87
CA LEU A 211 7.78 2.70 11.03
C LEU A 211 8.46 4.07 10.93
N SER A 212 9.65 4.17 11.52
CA SER A 212 10.49 5.38 11.46
C SER A 212 11.88 5.10 10.90
N LEU A 213 12.26 3.83 10.72
CA LEU A 213 13.51 3.48 10.03
C LEU A 213 13.27 3.37 8.51
N PRO A 214 14.25 3.76 7.69
CA PRO A 214 14.19 3.50 6.26
C PRO A 214 14.17 2.00 5.94
N VAL A 215 13.27 1.61 5.04
CA VAL A 215 13.16 0.26 4.49
C VAL A 215 13.47 0.33 3.00
N TYR A 216 14.49 -0.42 2.57
CA TYR A 216 14.87 -0.55 1.17
C TYR A 216 14.37 -1.88 0.62
N LEU A 217 13.73 -1.81 -0.53
CA LEU A 217 13.24 -2.93 -1.33
C LEU A 217 13.74 -2.74 -2.77
N PRO A 218 14.22 -3.79 -3.47
CA PRO A 218 14.44 -3.68 -4.90
C PRO A 218 13.09 -3.56 -5.63
N LYS A 219 12.12 -4.37 -5.20
CA LYS A 219 10.72 -4.42 -5.64
C LYS A 219 9.87 -5.07 -4.55
N LEU A 220 8.55 -5.02 -4.71
CA LEU A 220 7.54 -5.69 -3.91
C LEU A 220 6.59 -6.37 -4.90
N SER A 221 6.64 -7.70 -5.02
CA SER A 221 5.85 -8.46 -6.00
C SER A 221 4.36 -8.51 -5.65
N ALA A 222 3.51 -8.90 -6.60
CA ALA A 222 2.05 -8.90 -6.43
C ALA A 222 1.51 -9.74 -5.26
N THR A 223 2.26 -10.74 -4.78
CA THR A 223 1.88 -11.57 -3.62
C THR A 223 2.42 -11.06 -2.30
N GLU A 224 3.30 -10.06 -2.33
CA GLU A 224 4.02 -9.56 -1.16
C GLU A 224 3.28 -8.38 -0.54
N THR A 225 3.37 -8.25 0.79
CA THR A 225 2.75 -7.15 1.51
C THR A 225 3.65 -6.65 2.63
N LEU A 226 3.84 -5.34 2.67
CA LEU A 226 4.46 -4.63 3.77
C LEU A 226 3.37 -4.00 4.63
N ARG A 227 3.30 -4.36 5.92
CA ARG A 227 2.24 -3.88 6.82
C ARG A 227 2.84 -3.07 7.95
N ILE A 228 2.30 -1.88 8.17
CA ILE A 228 2.67 -0.97 9.23
C ILE A 228 1.44 -0.81 10.11
N HIS A 229 1.52 -1.29 11.34
CA HIS A 229 0.38 -1.45 12.24
C HIS A 229 -0.15 -0.09 12.73
N CYS A 230 0.73 0.91 12.90
CA CYS A 230 0.35 2.26 13.33
C CYS A 230 0.59 3.34 12.28
N GLN A 231 1.75 3.99 12.31
CA GLN A 231 2.05 5.20 11.52
C GLN A 231 3.32 4.99 10.69
N LEU A 232 3.32 5.48 9.45
CA LEU A 232 4.56 5.75 8.73
C LEU A 232 5.02 7.16 9.14
N ASP A 233 6.00 7.25 10.04
CA ASP A 233 6.33 8.50 10.75
C ASP A 233 7.69 9.07 10.34
N GLU A 234 7.67 10.24 9.69
CA GLU A 234 8.80 11.17 9.65
C GLU A 234 8.85 11.89 11.01
N ASP A 235 9.82 11.56 11.87
CA ASP A 235 9.93 12.21 13.18
C ASP A 235 10.25 13.71 13.01
N PRO A 236 9.30 14.62 13.29
CA PRO A 236 9.51 16.05 13.05
C PRO A 236 10.51 16.67 14.03
N ASN A 237 10.81 15.98 15.14
CA ASN A 237 11.72 16.50 16.17
C ASN A 237 13.20 16.25 15.82
N GLN A 238 13.49 15.40 14.83
CA GLN A 238 14.86 15.01 14.48
C GLN A 238 15.60 16.08 13.64
N GLY A 239 14.90 17.11 13.16
CA GLY A 239 15.47 18.25 12.44
C GLY A 239 16.09 17.84 11.10
N ASP A 240 15.33 17.99 10.01
CA ASP A 240 15.77 17.76 8.62
C ASP A 240 16.51 16.44 8.33
N ASP A 241 16.49 15.45 9.24
CA ASP A 241 16.97 14.10 8.94
C ASP A 241 15.94 13.41 8.04
N THR A 242 16.06 13.73 6.74
CA THR A 242 15.28 13.25 5.60
C THR A 242 15.31 11.72 5.41
N ARG A 243 15.75 10.95 6.39
CA ARG A 243 15.89 9.49 6.30
C ARG A 243 14.84 8.73 7.10
N CYS A 244 14.20 9.36 8.09
CA CYS A 244 13.22 8.68 8.92
C CYS A 244 11.91 8.42 8.16
N GLY A 245 11.24 7.30 8.45
CA GLY A 245 9.88 7.01 7.95
C GLY A 245 9.80 6.82 6.43
N ARG A 246 10.83 6.24 5.83
CA ARG A 246 10.90 6.03 4.37
C ARG A 246 10.74 4.57 3.99
N VAL A 247 9.94 4.30 2.98
CA VAL A 247 9.96 3.02 2.25
C VAL A 247 10.44 3.30 0.85
N ILE A 248 11.53 2.66 0.43
CA ILE A 248 12.25 2.97 -0.81
C ILE A 248 12.26 1.72 -1.67
N ILE A 249 11.50 1.76 -2.76
CA ILE A 249 11.44 0.75 -3.81
C ILE A 249 12.27 1.26 -4.99
N ARG A 250 13.36 0.55 -5.29
CA ARG A 250 14.32 1.01 -6.30
C ARG A 250 13.80 0.93 -7.73
N ASP A 251 13.10 -0.15 -8.06
CA ASP A 251 12.54 -0.36 -9.40
C ASP A 251 11.34 0.58 -9.62
N PRO A 252 11.29 1.37 -10.71
CA PRO A 252 10.14 2.21 -11.07
C PRO A 252 8.82 1.45 -11.18
N ASP A 253 8.87 0.20 -11.64
CA ASP A 253 7.70 -0.69 -11.71
C ASP A 253 7.69 -1.68 -10.55
N GLY A 254 8.40 -1.34 -9.48
CA GLY A 254 8.71 -2.23 -8.38
C GLY A 254 7.56 -2.42 -7.40
N LEU A 255 6.57 -1.54 -7.33
CA LEU A 255 5.43 -1.69 -6.43
C LEU A 255 4.32 -2.47 -7.14
N GLN A 256 4.44 -3.80 -7.21
CA GLN A 256 3.38 -4.70 -7.70
C GLN A 256 2.48 -5.18 -6.55
N GLY A 257 3.06 -5.30 -5.34
CA GLY A 257 2.39 -5.69 -4.10
C GLY A 257 1.69 -4.52 -3.40
N GLN A 258 1.50 -4.64 -2.08
CA GLN A 258 0.77 -3.63 -1.29
C GLN A 258 1.59 -3.15 -0.09
N ILE A 259 1.56 -1.84 0.16
CA ILE A 259 2.02 -1.25 1.41
C ILE A 259 0.80 -0.77 2.19
N VAL A 260 0.58 -1.34 3.37
CA VAL A 260 -0.59 -1.07 4.22
C VAL A 260 -0.17 -0.32 5.47
N ILE A 261 -0.67 0.89 5.64
CA ILE A 261 -0.45 1.75 6.81
C ILE A 261 -1.67 1.70 7.73
N ASN A 262 -1.44 1.81 9.05
CA ASN A 262 -2.47 1.63 10.08
C ASN A 262 -3.17 0.26 10.01
N HIS A 263 -2.44 -0.81 9.65
CA HIS A 263 -3.00 -2.12 9.31
C HIS A 263 -4.00 -2.66 10.35
N ALA A 264 -3.74 -2.47 11.65
CA ALA A 264 -4.61 -3.01 12.70
C ALA A 264 -5.66 -2.01 13.20
N ASN A 265 -5.72 -0.82 12.59
CA ASN A 265 -6.69 0.22 12.90
C ASN A 265 -6.85 0.50 14.39
N VAL A 266 -5.74 0.50 15.14
CA VAL A 266 -5.80 0.57 16.59
C VAL A 266 -6.14 2.01 17.01
N PRO A 267 -7.25 2.22 17.76
CA PRO A 267 -7.56 3.51 18.36
C PRO A 267 -6.47 3.85 19.38
N GLY A 268 -5.51 4.69 19.01
CA GLY A 268 -4.36 5.01 19.85
C GLY A 268 -3.04 5.12 19.11
N CYS A 269 -2.94 4.61 17.88
CA CYS A 269 -1.76 4.85 17.03
C CYS A 269 -1.53 6.34 16.68
N ARG A 270 -2.53 7.21 16.93
CA ARG A 270 -2.39 8.67 16.80
C ARG A 270 -1.85 9.24 18.11
N ASP A 271 -0.56 9.12 18.32
CA ASP A 271 0.09 9.95 19.32
C ASP A 271 -0.10 11.42 18.90
N ASN A 272 -0.84 12.20 19.69
CA ASN A 272 -0.93 13.66 19.56
C ASN A 272 -1.58 14.21 18.28
N ASN A 273 -2.68 13.63 17.79
CA ASN A 273 -3.38 14.09 16.56
C ASN A 273 -2.50 14.08 15.29
N ARG A 274 -1.40 13.33 15.27
CA ARG A 274 -0.59 13.18 14.06
C ARG A 274 -1.37 12.42 12.97
N PRO A 275 -1.20 12.79 11.69
CA PRO A 275 -1.67 11.98 10.56
C PRO A 275 -1.06 10.57 10.62
N LEU A 276 -1.81 9.56 10.16
CA LEU A 276 -1.34 8.17 10.12
C LEU A 276 -0.21 7.94 9.08
N TRP A 277 -0.09 8.85 8.12
CA TRP A 277 0.96 8.86 7.12
C TRP A 277 1.60 10.26 7.15
N THR A 278 2.82 10.35 7.68
CA THR A 278 3.67 11.56 7.64
C THR A 278 4.96 11.33 6.87
N GLY A 279 5.42 10.07 6.76
CA GLY A 279 6.62 9.71 6.02
C GLY A 279 6.42 9.57 4.50
N ARG A 280 7.43 9.01 3.82
CA ARG A 280 7.49 8.93 2.35
C ARG A 280 7.56 7.50 1.85
N VAL A 281 6.91 7.24 0.72
CA VAL A 281 7.16 6.04 -0.07
C VAL A 281 7.74 6.46 -1.42
N GLU A 282 8.93 5.97 -1.73
CA GLU A 282 9.67 6.30 -2.94
C GLU A 282 9.69 5.09 -3.87
N ILE A 283 9.25 5.23 -5.11
CA ILE A 283 9.19 4.15 -6.12
C ILE A 283 9.89 4.64 -7.38
N GLY A 284 11.10 4.14 -7.65
CA GLY A 284 11.91 4.49 -8.83
C GLY A 284 12.00 5.98 -9.17
N GLY A 285 12.01 6.85 -8.16
CA GLY A 285 12.08 8.30 -8.31
C GLY A 285 10.75 9.05 -8.15
N VAL A 286 9.62 8.34 -8.12
CA VAL A 286 8.33 8.89 -7.68
C VAL A 286 8.29 8.91 -6.15
N THR A 287 7.80 9.99 -5.54
CA THR A 287 7.70 10.10 -4.08
C THR A 287 6.24 10.35 -3.70
N LEU A 288 5.61 9.36 -3.08
CA LEU A 288 4.28 9.50 -2.47
C LEU A 288 4.44 10.01 -1.04
N ALA A 289 3.97 11.23 -0.79
CA ALA A 289 4.11 11.87 0.53
C ALA A 289 3.01 12.90 0.79
N PRO A 290 2.67 13.19 2.07
CA PRO A 290 1.61 14.16 2.39
C PRO A 290 1.93 15.59 1.95
N ASP A 291 3.22 15.93 1.87
CA ASP A 291 3.72 17.24 1.45
C ASP A 291 3.95 17.34 -0.07
N SER A 292 3.72 16.26 -0.82
CA SER A 292 3.76 16.28 -2.28
C SER A 292 2.50 16.89 -2.87
N SER A 293 2.59 17.41 -4.10
CA SER A 293 1.43 17.81 -4.89
C SER A 293 0.84 16.62 -5.63
N GLN A 294 -0.42 16.71 -6.06
CA GLN A 294 -0.96 15.75 -7.02
C GLN A 294 -0.07 15.69 -8.29
N PRO A 295 0.11 14.51 -8.89
CA PRO A 295 -0.62 13.26 -8.64
C PRO A 295 -0.05 12.40 -7.49
N ASP A 296 0.93 12.89 -6.71
CA ASP A 296 1.70 12.10 -5.73
C ASP A 296 1.35 12.39 -4.26
N GLN A 297 0.27 13.15 -4.03
CA GLN A 297 -0.09 13.60 -2.69
C GLN A 297 -0.72 12.49 -1.85
N ALA A 298 0.00 12.00 -0.85
CA ALA A 298 -0.53 11.02 0.09
C ALA A 298 -1.52 11.65 1.10
N PRO A 299 -2.45 10.87 1.69
CA PRO A 299 -2.68 9.44 1.48
C PRO A 299 -3.58 9.10 0.28
N PHE A 300 -4.06 10.11 -0.46
CA PHE A 300 -5.00 9.96 -1.58
C PHE A 300 -4.40 10.55 -2.86
N TYR A 301 -3.46 9.82 -3.44
CA TYR A 301 -2.68 10.26 -4.60
C TYR A 301 -3.36 9.84 -5.91
N GLU A 302 -3.38 10.73 -6.90
CA GLU A 302 -4.07 10.52 -8.18
C GLU A 302 -3.24 9.76 -9.23
N ARG A 303 -1.96 9.48 -8.96
CA ARG A 303 -1.12 8.73 -9.90
C ARG A 303 -1.73 7.36 -10.16
N PRO A 304 -1.85 6.87 -11.40
CA PRO A 304 -2.34 5.52 -11.69
C PRO A 304 -1.42 4.43 -11.13
N SER A 305 -1.96 3.29 -10.70
CA SER A 305 -1.11 2.22 -10.12
C SER A 305 -0.16 1.60 -11.12
N HIS A 306 -0.51 1.52 -12.40
CA HIS A 306 0.34 0.91 -13.43
C HIS A 306 1.67 1.67 -13.59
N GLU A 307 1.70 2.97 -13.31
CA GLU A 307 2.93 3.77 -13.28
C GLU A 307 3.82 3.50 -12.06
N LEU A 308 3.33 2.73 -11.08
CA LEU A 308 4.07 2.30 -9.90
C LEU A 308 4.46 0.80 -9.96
N GLY A 309 4.01 0.07 -10.99
CA GLY A 309 4.12 -1.39 -11.07
C GLY A 309 2.82 -2.16 -10.85
N GLY A 310 1.68 -1.48 -10.66
CA GLY A 310 0.35 -2.08 -10.53
C GLY A 310 -0.13 -2.29 -9.09
N GLY A 311 0.71 -2.04 -8.09
CA GLY A 311 0.43 -2.09 -6.66
C GLY A 311 -0.12 -0.76 -6.10
N ALA A 312 -0.25 -0.66 -4.78
CA ALA A 312 -0.70 0.57 -4.12
C ALA A 312 -0.17 0.72 -2.69
N VAL A 313 -0.24 1.95 -2.19
CA VAL A 313 0.00 2.31 -0.79
C VAL A 313 -1.30 2.85 -0.20
N GLY A 314 -1.77 2.27 0.90
CA GLY A 314 -3.05 2.66 1.49
C GLY A 314 -3.00 2.77 2.99
N VAL A 315 -3.80 3.69 3.53
CA VAL A 315 -4.06 3.81 4.97
C VAL A 315 -5.38 3.11 5.28
N VAL A 316 -5.41 2.24 6.28
CA VAL A 316 -6.66 1.62 6.77
C VAL A 316 -7.46 2.64 7.60
N PRO A 317 -8.79 2.74 7.42
CA PRO A 317 -9.59 2.02 6.43
C PRO A 317 -9.32 2.50 4.99
N PHE A 318 -9.15 1.56 4.05
CA PHE A 318 -8.81 1.91 2.67
C PHE A 318 -9.94 2.69 2.02
N SER A 319 -9.56 3.71 1.25
CA SER A 319 -10.48 4.47 0.38
C SER A 319 -10.47 3.94 -1.05
N LEU A 320 -11.51 4.27 -1.81
CA LEU A 320 -11.53 4.08 -3.26
C LEU A 320 -10.35 4.83 -3.89
N TYR A 321 -9.73 4.23 -4.91
CA TYR A 321 -8.64 4.80 -5.67
C TYR A 321 -9.19 5.38 -7.00
N PRO A 322 -9.58 6.66 -7.03
CA PRO A 322 -10.46 7.22 -8.05
C PRO A 322 -9.87 7.28 -9.46
N THR A 323 -8.54 7.21 -9.58
CA THR A 323 -7.82 7.27 -10.86
C THR A 323 -7.26 5.92 -11.29
N ASP A 324 -7.31 4.89 -10.44
CA ASP A 324 -6.82 3.55 -10.74
C ASP A 324 -7.96 2.62 -11.13
N HIS A 325 -8.67 3.00 -12.19
CA HIS A 325 -9.63 2.13 -12.88
C HIS A 325 -9.03 1.75 -14.24
N GLU A 326 -9.44 0.64 -14.85
CA GLU A 326 -8.72 -0.01 -15.95
C GLU A 326 -8.27 0.94 -17.09
N GLU A 327 -7.08 0.63 -17.63
CA GLU A 327 -6.31 1.43 -18.57
C GLU A 327 -7.12 1.78 -19.84
N GLY A 328 -7.22 3.08 -20.14
CA GLY A 328 -7.58 3.56 -21.48
C GLY A 328 -8.93 4.28 -21.60
N GLN A 329 -9.70 4.45 -20.53
CA GLN A 329 -10.90 5.29 -20.55
C GLN A 329 -10.79 6.44 -19.55
N SER A 330 -11.18 7.63 -20.03
CA SER A 330 -11.00 8.95 -19.42
C SER A 330 -11.25 9.00 -17.89
N PRO A 331 -10.44 9.74 -17.11
CA PRO A 331 -10.26 9.59 -15.66
C PRO A 331 -11.34 10.26 -14.80
N TYR A 332 -12.59 10.29 -15.24
CA TYR A 332 -13.66 10.86 -14.45
C TYR A 332 -14.62 9.78 -14.01
N ILE A 333 -14.29 9.10 -12.91
CA ILE A 333 -15.28 8.74 -11.88
C ILE A 333 -15.37 9.93 -10.90
N LEU A 334 -15.88 11.07 -11.38
CA LEU A 334 -16.41 12.08 -10.47
C LEU A 334 -17.62 11.49 -9.74
N PRO A 335 -18.21 12.18 -8.74
CA PRO A 335 -19.60 11.95 -8.32
C PRO A 335 -20.64 11.99 -9.47
N GLN A 336 -20.21 12.18 -10.73
CA GLN A 336 -20.96 12.18 -11.99
C GLN A 336 -20.15 11.57 -13.15
N GLY A 337 -19.23 10.65 -12.87
CA GLY A 337 -18.32 10.11 -13.87
C GLY A 337 -18.92 9.11 -14.85
N ARG A 338 -18.47 9.10 -16.11
CA ARG A 338 -18.98 8.25 -17.20
C ARG A 338 -18.07 7.02 -17.40
N VAL A 339 -18.65 5.83 -17.50
CA VAL A 339 -18.00 4.53 -17.73
C VAL A 339 -18.68 3.93 -18.96
N ASN A 340 -17.96 3.72 -20.06
CA ASN A 340 -18.57 3.18 -21.28
C ASN A 340 -18.44 1.64 -21.27
N PHE A 341 -19.54 0.93 -21.52
CA PHE A 341 -19.57 -0.54 -21.49
C PHE A 341 -19.81 -1.08 -22.89
N GLY A 342 -18.77 -1.70 -23.47
CA GLY A 342 -18.73 -2.17 -24.85
C GLY A 342 -19.75 -3.26 -25.25
N GLY A 343 -20.26 -3.18 -26.47
CA GLY A 343 -21.50 -3.78 -26.95
C GLY A 343 -21.46 -5.19 -27.57
N ILE A 344 -20.31 -5.87 -27.74
CA ILE A 344 -20.15 -7.36 -27.76
C ILE A 344 -18.64 -7.67 -27.48
N CYS A 345 -18.23 -7.53 -26.22
CA CYS A 345 -17.05 -8.15 -25.61
C CYS A 345 -17.47 -8.45 -24.16
N THR A 346 -17.23 -9.65 -23.64
CA THR A 346 -17.80 -10.07 -22.34
C THR A 346 -17.52 -9.05 -21.22
N PRO A 347 -18.46 -8.86 -20.28
CA PRO A 347 -18.40 -7.78 -19.31
C PRO A 347 -17.35 -8.11 -18.27
N ASP A 348 -16.22 -7.43 -18.27
CA ASP A 348 -15.29 -7.49 -17.13
C ASP A 348 -15.85 -6.81 -15.88
N GLY A 349 -17.09 -6.29 -15.96
CA GLY A 349 -17.80 -5.64 -14.88
C GLY A 349 -17.22 -4.26 -14.57
N LEU A 350 -17.93 -3.47 -13.79
CA LEU A 350 -17.32 -2.26 -13.22
C LEU A 350 -16.31 -2.70 -12.16
N ARG A 351 -15.04 -2.34 -12.34
CA ARG A 351 -13.97 -2.64 -11.40
C ARG A 351 -13.58 -1.40 -10.60
N LEU A 352 -13.91 -1.45 -9.32
CA LEU A 352 -13.52 -0.45 -8.35
C LEU A 352 -12.26 -0.91 -7.63
N ARG A 353 -11.16 -0.15 -7.78
CA ARG A 353 -9.94 -0.41 -7.02
C ARG A 353 -9.86 0.47 -5.78
N PHE A 354 -9.23 -0.06 -4.74
CA PHE A 354 -8.98 0.60 -3.47
C PHE A 354 -7.47 0.79 -3.30
N TYR A 355 -7.07 1.75 -2.46
CA TYR A 355 -5.67 1.94 -2.08
C TYR A 355 -5.06 0.78 -1.28
N GLY A 356 -5.86 -0.25 -0.98
CA GLY A 356 -5.38 -1.48 -0.38
C GLY A 356 -6.42 -2.60 -0.45
N PRO A 357 -6.10 -3.76 0.15
CA PRO A 357 -6.94 -4.95 0.03
C PRO A 357 -8.33 -4.81 0.67
N VAL A 358 -9.34 -5.32 -0.03
CA VAL A 358 -10.73 -5.38 0.45
C VAL A 358 -11.31 -6.78 0.25
N TYR A 359 -12.20 -7.21 1.14
CA TYR A 359 -12.82 -8.53 1.08
C TYR A 359 -14.26 -8.50 1.59
N ASP A 360 -15.01 -9.55 1.26
CA ASP A 360 -16.36 -9.76 1.77
C ASP A 360 -16.32 -10.32 3.19
N ASN A 361 -17.25 -9.89 4.05
CA ASN A 361 -17.38 -10.50 5.36
C ASN A 361 -17.87 -11.95 5.22
N PRO A 362 -17.04 -12.98 5.51
CA PRO A 362 -17.41 -14.37 5.29
C PRO A 362 -18.52 -14.85 6.25
N LEU A 363 -18.76 -14.12 7.34
CA LEU A 363 -19.81 -14.43 8.32
C LEU A 363 -21.17 -13.86 7.91
N SER A 364 -21.21 -13.01 6.89
CA SER A 364 -22.42 -12.38 6.45
C SER A 364 -22.98 -13.01 5.18
N PRO A 365 -24.29 -13.26 5.10
CA PRO A 365 -24.92 -13.69 3.86
C PRO A 365 -25.09 -12.54 2.86
N TRP A 366 -24.76 -11.30 3.23
CA TRP A 366 -25.00 -10.12 2.42
C TRP A 366 -23.80 -9.74 1.56
N LYS A 367 -24.07 -9.11 0.42
CA LYS A 367 -23.02 -8.55 -0.43
C LYS A 367 -22.40 -7.29 0.19
N PRO A 368 -21.07 -7.07 0.02
CA PRO A 368 -20.29 -5.99 0.64
C PRO A 368 -20.74 -4.59 0.28
N VAL A 369 -21.28 -4.43 -0.92
CA VAL A 369 -21.86 -3.18 -1.40
C VAL A 369 -23.30 -3.38 -1.85
N ARG A 370 -24.06 -2.29 -1.85
CA ARG A 370 -25.41 -2.20 -2.41
C ARG A 370 -25.34 -1.29 -3.63
N VAL A 371 -25.75 -1.79 -4.78
CA VAL A 371 -25.82 -1.01 -6.02
C VAL A 371 -27.26 -0.60 -6.30
N ARG A 372 -27.48 0.66 -6.66
CA ARG A 372 -28.77 1.20 -7.07
C ARG A 372 -28.64 1.84 -8.45
N TYR A 373 -29.64 1.62 -9.29
CA TYR A 373 -29.80 2.36 -10.54
C TYR A 373 -30.61 3.62 -10.23
N VAL A 374 -30.11 4.78 -10.64
CA VAL A 374 -30.78 6.07 -10.48
C VAL A 374 -31.55 6.32 -11.78
N GLY A 375 -32.85 6.02 -11.76
CA GLY A 375 -33.77 6.42 -12.83
C GLY A 375 -34.19 7.89 -12.70
N PRO A 376 -34.91 8.44 -13.70
CA PRO A 376 -35.29 9.85 -13.74
C PRO A 376 -36.17 10.29 -12.56
N THR A 377 -36.96 9.38 -11.98
CA THR A 377 -37.91 9.71 -10.89
C THR A 377 -37.65 8.97 -9.59
N SER A 378 -36.83 7.90 -9.58
CA SER A 378 -36.52 7.14 -8.36
C SER A 378 -35.29 6.24 -8.48
N GLU A 379 -34.67 5.92 -7.34
CA GLU A 379 -33.64 4.90 -7.25
C GLU A 379 -34.25 3.49 -7.18
N ILE A 380 -33.90 2.64 -8.13
CA ILE A 380 -34.39 1.27 -8.20
C ILE A 380 -33.28 0.33 -7.68
N PRO A 381 -33.55 -0.49 -6.64
CA PRO A 381 -32.62 -1.54 -6.24
C PRO A 381 -32.41 -2.52 -7.38
N VAL A 382 -31.17 -2.71 -7.80
CA VAL A 382 -30.86 -3.64 -8.89
C VAL A 382 -30.72 -5.05 -8.33
N SER A 383 -31.86 -5.70 -8.10
CA SER A 383 -31.90 -7.10 -7.65
C SER A 383 -31.30 -8.08 -8.67
N SER A 384 -31.07 -7.60 -9.90
CA SER A 384 -30.43 -8.30 -11.01
C SER A 384 -28.92 -8.03 -11.16
N MET A 385 -28.24 -7.47 -10.14
CA MET A 385 -26.77 -7.34 -10.18
C MET A 385 -26.06 -8.39 -9.34
N VAL A 386 -24.88 -8.80 -9.80
CA VAL A 386 -23.96 -9.66 -9.07
C VAL A 386 -22.74 -8.84 -8.70
N VAL A 387 -22.56 -8.63 -7.40
CA VAL A 387 -21.35 -8.05 -6.83
C VAL A 387 -20.39 -9.18 -6.49
N ILE A 388 -19.20 -9.14 -7.06
CA ILE A 388 -18.09 -10.04 -6.79
C ILE A 388 -16.95 -9.19 -6.24
N VAL A 389 -16.49 -9.46 -5.03
CA VAL A 389 -15.18 -8.96 -4.63
C VAL A 389 -14.17 -9.90 -5.26
N ALA A 390 -13.41 -9.40 -6.23
CA ALA A 390 -12.40 -10.22 -6.89
C ALA A 390 -11.45 -10.76 -5.79
N GLY A 391 -10.99 -12.00 -5.90
CA GLY A 391 -9.97 -12.56 -5.00
C GLY A 391 -10.32 -12.74 -3.51
N ALA A 392 -11.54 -12.44 -3.05
CA ALA A 392 -11.86 -12.38 -1.62
C ALA A 392 -11.69 -13.68 -0.81
N ASN A 393 -11.53 -14.84 -1.46
CA ASN A 393 -11.32 -16.13 -0.80
C ASN A 393 -10.58 -17.15 -1.70
N GLY A 394 -9.62 -16.68 -2.52
CA GLY A 394 -8.71 -17.61 -3.18
C GLY A 394 -7.85 -18.32 -2.13
N SER A 395 -7.76 -19.65 -2.19
CA SER A 395 -6.81 -20.48 -1.41
C SER A 395 -5.35 -20.04 -1.52
N ASP A 396 -5.07 -19.16 -2.49
CA ASP A 396 -3.75 -18.77 -2.93
C ASP A 396 -3.24 -17.50 -2.22
N GLY A 397 -4.03 -16.92 -1.30
CA GLY A 397 -3.60 -15.81 -0.45
C GLY A 397 -3.40 -14.48 -1.18
N GLN A 398 -3.84 -14.37 -2.44
CA GLN A 398 -3.75 -13.11 -3.20
C GLN A 398 -4.72 -12.08 -2.63
N PHE A 399 -4.16 -10.98 -2.14
CA PHE A 399 -4.92 -9.83 -1.69
C PHE A 399 -5.51 -9.13 -2.91
N SER A 400 -6.84 -9.07 -2.97
CA SER A 400 -7.51 -8.24 -3.97
C SER A 400 -7.82 -6.87 -3.39
N ARG A 401 -7.56 -5.85 -4.20
CA ARG A 401 -8.00 -4.47 -3.96
C ARG A 401 -9.20 -4.09 -4.80
N GLU A 402 -9.86 -5.06 -5.45
CA GLU A 402 -10.85 -4.84 -6.48
C GLU A 402 -12.24 -5.39 -6.11
N ILE A 403 -13.25 -4.54 -6.25
CA ILE A 403 -14.66 -4.94 -6.29
C ILE A 403 -15.11 -4.88 -7.73
N ALA A 404 -15.61 -6.00 -8.26
CA ALA A 404 -16.15 -6.09 -9.59
C ALA A 404 -17.69 -6.23 -9.54
N ILE A 405 -18.39 -5.39 -10.30
CA ILE A 405 -19.85 -5.34 -10.35
C ILE A 405 -20.31 -5.74 -11.75
N TYR A 406 -21.12 -6.79 -11.81
CA TYR A 406 -21.63 -7.38 -13.05
C TYR A 406 -23.16 -7.36 -13.07
N GLY A 407 -23.75 -7.36 -14.26
CA GLY A 407 -25.14 -7.77 -14.41
C GLY A 407 -25.29 -9.28 -14.21
N LYS A 408 -26.47 -9.71 -13.76
CA LYS A 408 -26.81 -11.13 -13.52
C LYS A 408 -26.73 -11.92 -14.82
N LEU A 409 -26.17 -13.14 -14.75
CA LEU A 409 -25.93 -14.01 -15.91
C LEU A 409 -24.97 -13.39 -16.95
N ASN A 410 -24.03 -12.55 -16.51
CA ASN A 410 -23.10 -11.83 -17.39
C ASN A 410 -23.82 -10.94 -18.42
N THR A 411 -25.03 -10.45 -18.09
CA THR A 411 -25.65 -9.39 -18.88
C THR A 411 -24.89 -8.08 -18.65
N PRO A 412 -24.67 -7.25 -19.67
CA PRO A 412 -24.15 -5.90 -19.50
C PRO A 412 -24.97 -5.09 -18.49
N LEU A 413 -24.34 -4.12 -17.83
CA LEU A 413 -25.05 -3.14 -17.02
C LEU A 413 -25.83 -2.23 -17.98
N PRO A 414 -27.15 -2.02 -17.78
CA PRO A 414 -27.89 -1.05 -18.58
C PRO A 414 -27.23 0.34 -18.54
N PRO A 415 -27.27 1.13 -19.61
CA PRO A 415 -26.91 2.54 -19.57
C PRO A 415 -27.69 3.29 -18.49
N GLY A 416 -27.05 4.29 -17.88
CA GLY A 416 -27.64 5.20 -16.91
C GLY A 416 -26.81 5.34 -15.63
N THR A 417 -27.34 6.07 -14.66
CA THR A 417 -26.59 6.42 -13.45
C THR A 417 -26.73 5.35 -12.38
N TYR A 418 -25.64 5.02 -11.71
CA TYR A 418 -25.57 4.04 -10.65
C TYR A 418 -24.96 4.64 -9.39
N ARG A 419 -25.46 4.21 -8.24
CA ARG A 419 -24.92 4.54 -6.92
C ARG A 419 -24.52 3.28 -6.17
N ILE A 420 -23.30 3.25 -5.67
CA ILE A 420 -22.72 2.13 -4.92
C ILE A 420 -22.57 2.56 -3.48
N TYR A 421 -23.40 1.99 -2.62
CA TYR A 421 -23.37 2.21 -1.19
C TYR A 421 -22.54 1.12 -0.53
N ARG A 422 -21.66 1.52 0.39
CA ARG A 422 -21.06 0.53 1.27
C ARG A 422 -22.13 -0.04 2.20
N LYS A 423 -22.04 -1.32 2.51
CA LYS A 423 -22.77 -1.87 3.65
C LYS A 423 -21.83 -1.99 4.85
N PRO A 424 -22.14 -1.33 5.97
CA PRO A 424 -21.38 -1.48 7.20
C PRO A 424 -21.30 -2.94 7.64
N ASN A 425 -20.12 -3.36 8.08
CA ASN A 425 -19.71 -4.71 8.46
C ASN A 425 -19.71 -5.75 7.32
N GLU A 426 -19.86 -5.34 6.07
CA GLU A 426 -19.92 -6.26 4.92
C GLU A 426 -18.70 -6.14 4.00
N LEU A 427 -18.25 -4.90 3.74
CA LEU A 427 -17.01 -4.61 3.03
C LEU A 427 -15.92 -4.30 4.05
N LEU A 428 -15.01 -5.25 4.21
CA LEU A 428 -13.96 -5.17 5.23
C LEU A 428 -12.60 -4.85 4.59
N CYS A 429 -11.76 -4.16 5.36
CA CYS A 429 -10.34 -3.95 5.11
C CYS A 429 -9.57 -4.25 6.41
N ASP A 430 -8.89 -5.39 6.44
CA ASP A 430 -8.00 -5.87 7.51
C ASP A 430 -7.46 -7.25 7.10
N LEU A 431 -6.21 -7.57 7.38
CA LEU A 431 -5.57 -8.79 6.91
C LEU A 431 -5.02 -9.67 8.05
N GLY A 432 -5.50 -9.51 9.28
CA GLY A 432 -4.84 -10.07 10.45
C GLY A 432 -5.60 -11.09 11.28
N ASP A 433 -6.63 -10.64 12.00
CA ASP A 433 -7.14 -11.35 13.18
C ASP A 433 -8.66 -11.63 13.16
N GLY A 434 -9.32 -11.27 12.06
CA GLY A 434 -10.77 -11.47 11.88
C GLY A 434 -11.64 -10.41 12.57
N SER A 435 -11.06 -9.36 13.16
CA SER A 435 -11.80 -8.24 13.75
C SER A 435 -12.11 -7.10 12.77
N GLY A 436 -12.17 -7.44 11.47
CA GLY A 436 -12.02 -6.54 10.34
C GLY A 436 -12.76 -5.21 10.42
N VAL A 437 -12.10 -4.19 9.87
CA VAL A 437 -12.58 -2.81 9.90
C VAL A 437 -13.37 -2.53 8.64
N ASP A 438 -14.39 -1.73 8.83
CA ASP A 438 -15.20 -1.16 7.79
C ASP A 438 -14.40 -0.29 6.80
N ALA A 439 -14.30 -0.71 5.53
CA ALA A 439 -13.60 0.05 4.49
C ALA A 439 -14.22 1.43 4.26
N ALA A 440 -13.44 2.44 3.88
CA ALA A 440 -13.99 3.75 3.55
C ALA A 440 -14.31 3.80 2.05
N LEU A 441 -15.46 4.34 1.66
CA LEU A 441 -15.65 4.68 0.23
C LEU A 441 -15.01 6.03 -0.10
N PHE A 442 -14.92 6.93 0.87
CA PHE A 442 -14.38 8.27 0.68
C PHE A 442 -13.36 8.68 1.75
N PRO A 443 -12.37 9.49 1.36
CA PRO A 443 -11.38 10.13 2.23
C PRO A 443 -11.94 10.93 3.41
N GLU A 444 -13.11 11.58 3.24
CA GLU A 444 -13.59 12.59 4.18
C GLU A 444 -14.99 12.26 4.72
N SER A 445 -15.08 12.12 6.04
CA SER A 445 -16.31 11.92 6.82
C SER A 445 -17.26 13.13 6.82
N GLY A 446 -17.09 14.09 5.91
CA GLY A 446 -17.82 15.36 5.87
C GLY A 446 -18.85 15.47 4.75
N VAL A 447 -18.79 14.61 3.75
CA VAL A 447 -19.78 14.59 2.66
C VAL A 447 -20.83 13.53 3.02
N ASN A 448 -22.10 13.92 3.13
CA ASN A 448 -23.25 13.05 3.44
C ASN A 448 -23.54 11.94 2.40
N GLY A 449 -22.55 11.51 1.62
CA GLY A 449 -22.68 10.48 0.61
C GLY A 449 -22.00 9.18 1.05
N ASP A 450 -22.77 8.23 1.56
CA ASP A 450 -22.34 6.82 1.75
C ASP A 450 -22.15 6.08 0.41
N PHE A 451 -22.08 6.79 -0.73
CA PHE A 451 -22.11 6.19 -2.05
C PHE A 451 -21.23 6.86 -3.10
N ILE A 452 -20.68 6.03 -3.99
CA ILE A 452 -20.03 6.46 -5.23
C ILE A 452 -21.06 6.45 -6.34
N SER A 453 -21.09 7.50 -7.16
CA SER A 453 -21.97 7.56 -8.32
C SER A 453 -21.15 7.44 -9.60
N PHE A 454 -21.59 6.63 -10.54
CA PHE A 454 -21.01 6.51 -11.88
C PHE A 454 -22.13 6.38 -12.90
N VAL A 455 -21.86 6.70 -14.15
CA VAL A 455 -22.82 6.70 -15.26
C VAL A 455 -22.33 5.67 -16.25
N VAL A 456 -23.13 4.65 -16.54
CA VAL A 456 -22.86 3.74 -17.65
C VAL A 456 -23.36 4.41 -18.92
N LEU A 457 -22.48 4.62 -19.90
CA LEU A 457 -22.90 5.05 -21.22
C LEU A 457 -23.27 3.84 -22.08
N GLU A 458 -24.11 4.08 -23.08
CA GLU A 458 -24.38 3.12 -24.13
C GLU A 458 -23.24 3.15 -25.15
N ASP A 459 -22.68 1.97 -25.46
CA ASP A 459 -21.78 1.79 -26.62
C ASP A 459 -22.64 1.52 -27.86
N CYS A 460 -22.96 2.56 -28.61
CA CYS A 460 -23.90 2.44 -29.74
C CYS A 460 -23.25 2.12 -31.08
N ASP A 461 -21.94 2.34 -31.28
CA ASP A 461 -21.26 1.81 -32.47
C ASP A 461 -20.81 0.34 -32.30
N LYS A 462 -20.87 -0.17 -31.06
CA LYS A 462 -20.58 -1.55 -30.66
C LYS A 462 -19.14 -1.97 -30.95
N ASP A 463 -18.22 -1.00 -31.02
CA ASP A 463 -16.81 -1.25 -31.29
C ASP A 463 -15.99 -1.58 -30.03
N CYS A 464 -16.63 -1.49 -28.85
CA CYS A 464 -16.05 -1.73 -27.52
C CYS A 464 -14.98 -0.71 -27.09
N LEU A 465 -14.93 0.45 -27.73
CA LEU A 465 -14.14 1.60 -27.33
C LEU A 465 -15.02 2.64 -26.65
N ALA A 466 -14.39 3.58 -25.95
CA ALA A 466 -15.12 4.74 -25.47
C ALA A 466 -15.52 5.58 -26.67
N ASP A 467 -16.83 5.78 -26.83
CA ASP A 467 -17.35 6.83 -27.68
C ASP A 467 -16.61 8.16 -27.41
N SER A 468 -15.99 8.70 -28.46
CA SER A 468 -15.40 10.03 -28.37
C SER A 468 -16.50 11.06 -28.12
N PRO A 469 -16.23 12.16 -27.39
CA PRO A 469 -17.16 13.29 -27.32
C PRO A 469 -17.54 13.72 -28.75
N GLY A 470 -18.83 13.70 -29.10
CA GLY A 470 -19.32 13.91 -30.46
C GLY A 470 -19.41 12.66 -31.37
N SER A 471 -19.21 11.45 -30.84
CA SER A 471 -19.63 10.20 -31.49
C SER A 471 -21.13 10.28 -31.85
N PRO A 472 -21.63 9.60 -32.89
CA PRO A 472 -23.06 9.50 -33.19
C PRO A 472 -23.93 9.09 -31.98
N CYS A 473 -23.31 8.50 -30.95
CA CYS A 473 -23.89 8.19 -29.64
C CYS A 473 -24.08 9.37 -28.69
N ASP A 474 -23.22 10.39 -28.74
CA ASP A 474 -23.40 11.63 -27.97
C ASP A 474 -24.61 12.43 -28.51
N ARG A 475 -25.09 12.07 -29.71
CA ARG A 475 -26.35 12.56 -30.30
C ARG A 475 -27.60 11.85 -29.77
N TRP A 476 -27.48 10.86 -28.88
CA TRP A 476 -28.60 10.34 -28.09
C TRP A 476 -28.73 11.04 -26.73
N GLY A 477 -27.86 12.02 -26.43
CA GLY A 477 -28.35 13.30 -25.91
C GLY A 477 -29.00 14.03 -27.09
N GLY A 478 -30.17 13.53 -27.50
CA GLY A 478 -30.92 13.97 -28.67
C GLY A 478 -30.83 15.47 -28.79
N CYS A 479 -30.48 15.95 -29.98
CA CYS A 479 -30.98 17.25 -30.36
C CYS A 479 -32.49 17.03 -30.41
N PRO A 480 -33.26 17.42 -29.37
CA PRO A 480 -34.65 16.97 -29.32
C PRO A 480 -35.40 17.57 -30.52
N ALA A 481 -34.87 18.67 -31.06
CA ALA A 481 -35.32 19.34 -32.25
C ALA A 481 -34.98 18.63 -33.59
N ASP A 482 -34.09 17.61 -33.64
CA ASP A 482 -33.91 16.71 -34.81
C ASP A 482 -35.02 15.65 -34.79
N PHE A 483 -36.25 16.12 -35.03
CA PHE A 483 -37.49 15.39 -34.79
C PHE A 483 -37.72 14.23 -35.78
N ASN A 484 -37.10 14.26 -36.96
CA ASN A 484 -37.20 13.18 -37.93
C ASN A 484 -36.08 12.14 -37.82
N GLU A 485 -35.12 12.38 -36.91
CA GLU A 485 -33.95 11.55 -36.61
C GLU A 485 -33.05 11.26 -37.82
N ASP A 486 -32.98 12.19 -38.78
CA ASP A 486 -32.13 12.03 -39.96
C ASP A 486 -30.67 12.47 -39.73
N GLY A 487 -30.40 13.06 -38.55
CA GLY A 487 -29.08 13.44 -38.09
C GLY A 487 -28.67 14.86 -38.46
N PHE A 488 -29.60 15.66 -38.97
CA PHE A 488 -29.44 17.08 -39.30
C PHE A 488 -30.62 17.91 -38.75
N LEU A 489 -30.32 18.88 -37.88
CA LEU A 489 -31.33 19.86 -37.48
C LEU A 489 -31.62 20.84 -38.63
N ASP A 490 -32.75 20.66 -39.29
CA ASP A 490 -33.19 21.52 -40.39
C ASP A 490 -34.72 21.71 -40.47
N PHE A 491 -35.20 22.34 -41.54
CA PHE A 491 -36.63 22.63 -41.67
C PHE A 491 -37.50 21.37 -41.78
N PHE A 492 -36.93 20.23 -42.19
CA PHE A 492 -37.66 18.96 -42.25
C PHE A 492 -38.01 18.43 -40.86
N ASP A 493 -37.29 18.82 -39.82
CA ASP A 493 -37.68 18.52 -38.43
C ASP A 493 -38.88 19.34 -37.98
N VAL A 494 -38.88 20.64 -38.27
CA VAL A 494 -40.03 21.50 -37.98
C VAL A 494 -41.26 20.98 -38.70
N GLN A 495 -41.13 20.61 -39.97
CA GLN A 495 -42.22 20.03 -40.73
C GLN A 495 -42.71 18.71 -40.12
N SER A 496 -41.80 17.82 -39.73
CA SER A 496 -42.14 16.52 -39.14
C SER A 496 -42.79 16.68 -37.77
N PHE A 497 -42.34 17.64 -36.95
CA PHE A 497 -42.95 17.98 -35.68
C PHE A 497 -44.35 18.54 -35.87
N VAL A 498 -44.54 19.53 -36.77
CA VAL A 498 -45.86 20.10 -37.08
C VAL A 498 -46.82 19.03 -37.60
N ASP A 499 -46.36 18.15 -38.49
CA ASP A 499 -47.18 17.06 -39.02
C ASP A 499 -47.64 16.10 -37.92
N CYS A 500 -46.76 15.78 -36.96
CA CYS A 500 -47.08 14.98 -35.79
C CYS A 500 -48.03 15.73 -34.82
N TYR A 501 -47.78 17.00 -34.57
CA TYR A 501 -48.55 17.90 -33.70
C TYR A 501 -49.99 18.11 -34.18
N GLU A 502 -50.18 18.27 -35.49
CA GLU A 502 -51.50 18.40 -36.11
C GLU A 502 -52.22 17.04 -36.32
N GLY A 503 -51.58 15.93 -35.94
CA GLY A 503 -52.14 14.58 -36.03
C GLY A 503 -52.16 14.00 -37.45
N THR A 504 -51.33 14.52 -38.35
CA THR A 504 -51.21 14.03 -39.73
C THR A 504 -50.28 12.82 -39.85
N GLY A 505 -49.39 12.62 -38.87
CA GLY A 505 -48.57 11.43 -38.71
C GLY A 505 -47.24 11.76 -38.03
N CYS A 506 -46.80 10.92 -37.10
CA CYS A 506 -45.50 11.06 -36.46
C CYS A 506 -44.48 10.13 -37.13
N PRO A 507 -43.21 10.56 -37.26
CA PRO A 507 -42.11 9.62 -37.50
C PRO A 507 -42.15 8.41 -36.57
N PRO A 508 -41.58 7.26 -36.96
CA PRO A 508 -41.51 6.08 -36.09
C PRO A 508 -40.89 6.43 -34.74
N ASP A 509 -41.50 5.93 -33.66
CA ASP A 509 -41.01 6.08 -32.28
C ASP A 509 -40.92 7.52 -31.74
N THR A 510 -41.49 8.52 -32.44
CA THR A 510 -41.61 9.90 -31.93
C THR A 510 -43.04 10.27 -31.51
N SER A 511 -43.16 11.35 -30.73
CA SER A 511 -44.42 11.89 -30.22
C SER A 511 -44.42 13.41 -30.33
N ALA A 512 -45.58 14.01 -30.57
CA ALA A 512 -45.73 15.47 -30.52
C ALA A 512 -45.80 16.02 -29.08
N ASP A 513 -45.86 15.14 -28.09
CA ASP A 513 -45.69 15.44 -26.66
C ASP A 513 -44.18 15.58 -26.40
N PHE A 514 -43.66 16.78 -26.68
CA PHE A 514 -42.24 17.09 -26.72
C PHE A 514 -41.65 17.32 -25.33
N ASN A 515 -42.48 17.77 -24.38
CA ASN A 515 -42.07 18.01 -23.00
C ASN A 515 -42.35 16.82 -22.06
N ASP A 516 -42.85 15.71 -22.62
CA ASP A 516 -43.18 14.45 -21.94
C ASP A 516 -44.21 14.61 -20.79
N ASP A 517 -45.16 15.53 -20.91
CA ASP A 517 -46.19 15.77 -19.89
C ASP A 517 -47.47 14.94 -20.06
N LEU A 518 -47.50 14.07 -21.08
CA LEU A 518 -48.58 13.17 -21.48
C LEU A 518 -49.74 13.85 -22.22
N PHE A 519 -49.61 15.12 -22.62
CA PHE A 519 -50.61 15.85 -23.39
C PHE A 519 -49.99 16.67 -24.52
N VAL A 520 -50.37 16.38 -25.77
CA VAL A 520 -49.99 17.23 -26.91
C VAL A 520 -50.77 18.56 -26.86
N ASP A 521 -50.10 19.64 -26.47
CA ASP A 521 -50.67 20.98 -26.37
C ASP A 521 -49.70 22.12 -26.79
N PHE A 522 -50.04 23.38 -26.53
CA PHE A 522 -49.21 24.49 -26.99
C PHE A 522 -47.80 24.50 -26.38
N PHE A 523 -47.61 23.94 -25.19
CA PHE A 523 -46.33 23.92 -24.50
C PHE A 523 -45.33 22.96 -25.14
N ASP A 524 -45.78 21.93 -25.87
CA ASP A 524 -44.89 21.11 -26.68
C ASP A 524 -44.32 21.87 -27.86
N PHE A 525 -45.18 22.66 -28.52
CA PHE A 525 -44.78 23.47 -29.66
C PHE A 525 -43.77 24.55 -29.25
N GLU A 526 -44.02 25.20 -28.10
CA GLU A 526 -43.08 26.16 -27.50
C GLU A 526 -41.75 25.48 -27.15
N SER A 527 -41.79 24.31 -26.51
CA SER A 527 -40.59 23.56 -26.11
C SER A 527 -39.77 23.08 -27.31
N PHE A 528 -40.43 22.59 -28.36
CA PHE A 528 -39.79 22.23 -29.63
C PHE A 528 -39.15 23.45 -30.29
N SER A 529 -39.87 24.58 -30.37
CA SER A 529 -39.37 25.81 -30.98
C SER A 529 -38.15 26.36 -30.24
N GLU A 530 -38.17 26.33 -28.91
CA GLU A 530 -37.03 26.74 -28.08
C GLU A 530 -35.81 25.82 -28.31
N ALA A 531 -36.02 24.51 -28.34
CA ALA A 531 -34.97 23.54 -28.65
C ALA A 531 -34.40 23.74 -30.08
N PHE A 532 -35.26 24.02 -31.06
CA PHE A 532 -34.86 24.26 -32.45
C PHE A 532 -34.02 25.53 -32.60
N ASP A 533 -34.43 26.62 -31.95
CA ASP A 533 -33.70 27.90 -31.99
C ASP A 533 -32.35 27.85 -31.24
N LEU A 534 -32.25 27.02 -30.20
CA LEU A 534 -31.01 26.79 -29.45
C LEU A 534 -30.01 25.91 -30.21
N GLY A 535 -30.51 25.06 -31.11
CA GLY A 535 -29.70 24.11 -31.86
C GLY A 535 -29.35 22.85 -31.07
N CYS A 536 -28.58 21.98 -31.73
CA CYS A 536 -27.81 20.90 -31.11
C CYS A 536 -26.40 21.42 -30.76
#